data_AF-A0A925AZR2-F1
#
_entry.id   AF-A0A925AZR2-F1
#
_cell.length_a   1.000
_cell.length_b   1.000
_cell.length_c   1.000
_cell.angle_alpha   90.00
_cell.angle_beta   90.00
_cell.angle_gamma   90.00
#
_symmetry.space_group_name_H-M   'P 1'
#
loop_
_entity.id
_entity.type
_entity.pdbx_description
1 polymer ?
#
loop_
_entity_poly.entity_id
_entity_poly.type
_entity_poly.pdbx_seq_one_letter_code
_entity_poly.pdbx_strand_id
1 'polypeptide(L)'
;MRPSFVAVFFSLTGCTANLPIDEETVVTCSRDAECPNGLICVNGQRCAAAERVDTAGLTLSTPADQALLPIAEPVVFAWSGVAGALRYHLVVATDGGFIDTVIDTRELTTSYTSNLPEGTYYWRVVSDLTDSSAVNQTRRFGVVSDAIYVYCADQDCRSADDNLGTAALPFKTISRAISAALGSGATTVRVAKRPNDMPYDEPIYVQPGFTLSGGYTSDFASQSGRTSVALADIALSAAFIVRPSWVEHF
;
A
#
# COMPACT_ATOMS: atom_id res chain seq x y z
N MET A 1 -34.61 -24.44 74.51
CA MET A 1 -34.70 -25.29 73.30
C MET A 1 -33.58 -24.89 72.36
N ARG A 2 -32.67 -25.81 72.05
CA ARG A 2 -31.68 -25.71 70.98
C ARG A 2 -32.04 -26.77 69.93
N PRO A 3 -31.92 -26.49 68.63
CA PRO A 3 -31.63 -27.55 67.68
C PRO A 3 -30.21 -27.39 67.13
N SER A 4 -29.48 -28.49 67.20
CA SER A 4 -28.24 -28.73 66.46
C SER A 4 -28.56 -28.93 64.99
N PHE A 5 -27.74 -28.39 64.07
CA PHE A 5 -27.77 -28.80 62.66
C PHE A 5 -26.35 -29.06 62.13
N VAL A 6 -26.09 -30.36 62.01
CA VAL A 6 -25.31 -31.13 61.03
C VAL A 6 -24.46 -30.33 60.03
N ALA A 7 -23.15 -30.53 60.11
CA ALA A 7 -22.21 -30.24 59.03
C ALA A 7 -22.36 -31.29 57.92
N VAL A 8 -22.58 -30.84 56.69
CA VAL A 8 -22.48 -31.68 55.50
C VAL A 8 -21.20 -31.26 54.77
N PHE A 9 -20.18 -32.12 54.81
CA PHE A 9 -19.04 -32.04 53.91
C PHE A 9 -19.44 -32.66 52.58
N PHE A 10 -19.49 -31.85 51.52
CA PHE A 10 -19.34 -32.36 50.16
C PHE A 10 -17.99 -31.92 49.61
N SER A 11 -17.13 -32.93 49.45
CA SER A 11 -15.95 -32.92 48.62
C SER A 11 -16.38 -32.76 47.16
N LEU A 12 -15.74 -31.80 46.48
CA LEU A 12 -15.44 -31.66 45.05
C LEU A 12 -15.61 -30.19 44.67
N THR A 13 -14.47 -29.49 44.68
CA THR A 13 -14.28 -28.08 44.39
C THR A 13 -14.53 -27.82 42.89
N GLY A 14 -15.79 -27.86 42.48
CA GLY A 14 -16.29 -27.36 41.22
C GLY A 14 -17.07 -26.08 41.48
N CYS A 15 -16.44 -24.92 41.32
CA CYS A 15 -17.14 -23.64 41.37
C CYS A 15 -18.03 -23.50 40.14
N THR A 16 -19.34 -23.66 40.32
CA THR A 16 -20.32 -23.02 39.46
C THR A 16 -21.31 -22.21 40.29
N ALA A 17 -21.30 -20.91 39.98
CA ALA A 17 -22.40 -19.96 40.01
C ALA A 17 -22.72 -19.15 41.29
N ASN A 18 -22.72 -17.84 41.04
CA ASN A 18 -23.48 -16.76 41.67
C ASN A 18 -23.18 -16.41 43.13
N LEU A 19 -22.25 -15.47 43.29
CA LEU A 19 -22.21 -14.55 44.42
C LEU A 19 -22.23 -13.09 43.91
N PRO A 20 -22.81 -12.16 44.70
CA PRO A 20 -23.08 -10.79 44.27
C PRO A 20 -21.79 -9.99 44.09
N ILE A 21 -21.83 -9.09 43.10
CA ILE A 21 -20.81 -8.11 42.75
C ILE A 21 -20.59 -7.09 43.87
N ASP A 22 -19.83 -7.45 44.89
CA ASP A 22 -19.15 -6.53 45.81
C ASP A 22 -18.12 -7.32 46.64
N GLU A 23 -16.97 -7.57 46.02
CA GLU A 23 -15.62 -7.57 46.62
C GLU A 23 -14.65 -8.22 45.62
N GLU A 24 -13.59 -7.48 45.31
CA GLU A 24 -12.54 -7.79 44.35
C GLU A 24 -11.81 -9.09 44.74
N THR A 25 -12.28 -10.22 44.22
CA THR A 25 -11.58 -11.51 44.37
C THR A 25 -10.39 -11.50 43.41
N VAL A 26 -9.27 -10.94 43.87
CA VAL A 26 -7.99 -11.04 43.18
C VAL A 26 -7.57 -12.52 43.19
N VAL A 27 -7.75 -13.20 42.05
CA VAL A 27 -7.22 -14.55 41.85
C VAL A 27 -5.70 -14.45 41.82
N THR A 28 -5.05 -14.67 42.96
CA THR A 28 -3.59 -14.74 43.07
C THR A 28 -3.10 -16.01 42.40
N CYS A 29 -2.59 -15.89 41.17
CA CYS A 29 -1.89 -16.98 40.51
C CYS A 29 -0.44 -17.03 41.00
N SER A 30 0.01 -18.19 41.46
CA SER A 30 1.43 -18.45 41.79
C SER A 30 2.16 -18.94 40.54
N ARG A 31 3.50 -18.87 40.53
CA ARG A 31 4.36 -19.38 39.44
C ARG A 31 4.10 -20.85 39.06
N ASP A 32 3.47 -21.60 39.96
CA ASP A 32 3.16 -23.03 39.81
C ASP A 32 1.66 -23.33 39.61
N ALA A 33 0.79 -22.31 39.55
CA ALA A 33 -0.64 -22.50 39.36
C ALA A 33 -1.02 -22.26 37.88
N GLU A 34 -1.46 -23.32 37.20
CA GLU A 34 -1.93 -23.26 35.82
C GLU A 34 -3.23 -22.46 35.74
N CYS A 35 -3.22 -21.35 35.01
CA CYS A 35 -4.44 -20.60 34.74
C CYS A 35 -5.33 -21.43 33.77
N PRO A 36 -6.64 -21.58 34.06
CA PRO A 36 -7.54 -22.34 33.21
C PRO A 36 -7.70 -21.70 31.82
N ASN A 37 -8.08 -22.50 30.83
CA ASN A 37 -8.39 -22.06 29.46
C ASN A 37 -7.23 -21.36 28.71
N GLY A 38 -5.98 -21.73 28.98
CA GLY A 38 -4.81 -21.24 28.23
C GLY A 38 -4.42 -19.78 28.52
N LEU A 39 -4.88 -19.23 29.64
CA LEU A 39 -4.48 -17.91 30.14
C LEU A 39 -3.07 -17.98 30.77
N ILE A 40 -2.39 -16.84 30.93
CA ILE A 40 -1.09 -16.76 31.61
C ILE A 40 -1.19 -15.93 32.90
N CYS A 41 -0.36 -16.28 33.89
CA CYS A 41 -0.24 -15.52 35.13
C CYS A 41 0.61 -14.27 34.92
N VAL A 42 0.01 -13.08 35.03
CA VAL A 42 0.69 -11.78 34.85
C VAL A 42 1.12 -11.25 36.23
N ASN A 43 2.43 -11.03 36.40
CA ASN A 43 3.07 -10.48 37.60
C ASN A 43 2.73 -11.18 38.92
N GLY A 44 2.30 -12.46 38.88
CA GLY A 44 1.94 -13.21 40.09
C GLY A 44 0.65 -12.75 40.77
N GLN A 45 -0.19 -11.98 40.06
CA GLN A 45 -1.36 -11.32 40.67
C GLN A 45 -2.67 -11.55 39.94
N ARG A 46 -2.66 -11.89 38.64
CA ARG A 46 -3.89 -12.15 37.87
C ARG A 46 -3.67 -13.10 36.69
N CYS A 47 -4.66 -13.96 36.42
CA CYS A 47 -4.75 -14.69 35.16
C CYS A 47 -5.35 -13.77 34.10
N ALA A 48 -4.61 -13.52 33.03
CA ALA A 48 -5.08 -12.76 31.87
C ALA A 48 -4.86 -13.58 30.60
N ALA A 49 -5.59 -13.28 29.54
CA ALA A 49 -5.16 -13.73 28.22
C ALA A 49 -3.72 -13.24 28.05
N ALA A 50 -2.83 -14.07 27.48
CA ALA A 50 -1.54 -13.57 27.06
C ALA A 50 -1.84 -12.27 26.32
N GLU A 51 -1.37 -11.15 26.88
CA GLU A 51 -1.58 -9.85 26.28
C GLU A 51 -1.05 -10.04 24.88
N ARG A 52 -1.96 -10.10 23.90
CA ARG A 52 -1.54 -10.09 22.51
C ARG A 52 -0.72 -8.83 22.49
N VAL A 53 0.60 -8.96 22.32
CA VAL A 53 1.41 -7.84 21.87
C VAL A 53 0.58 -7.28 20.75
N ASP A 54 0.03 -6.09 20.96
CA ASP A 54 -0.89 -5.53 19.99
C ASP A 54 -0.01 -5.24 18.78
N THR A 55 0.07 -6.20 17.88
CA THR A 55 0.86 -6.14 16.65
C THR A 55 0.25 -5.13 15.69
N ALA A 56 -0.82 -4.43 16.08
CA ALA A 56 -1.31 -3.21 15.44
C ALA A 56 -0.32 -2.06 15.67
N GLY A 57 0.82 -2.08 14.96
CA GLY A 57 1.83 -1.02 15.14
C GLY A 57 2.71 -0.73 13.94
N LEU A 58 2.86 -1.67 13.00
CA LEU A 58 3.66 -1.43 11.81
C LEU A 58 2.81 -0.68 10.78
N THR A 59 3.20 0.54 10.45
CA THR A 59 2.58 1.39 9.42
C THR A 59 3.65 1.81 8.43
N LEU A 60 3.39 1.62 7.15
CA LEU A 60 4.28 2.13 6.10
C LEU A 60 4.05 3.64 6.00
N SER A 61 5.12 4.41 5.88
CA SER A 61 5.05 5.88 5.80
C SER A 61 5.36 6.34 4.38
N THR A 62 6.57 6.08 3.92
CA THR A 62 7.03 6.40 2.56
C THR A 62 7.66 5.19 1.90
N PRO A 63 7.49 5.00 0.57
CA PRO A 63 6.54 5.69 -0.29
C PRO A 63 5.08 5.52 0.15
N ALA A 64 4.25 6.54 -0.11
CA ALA A 64 2.80 6.40 0.06
C ALA A 64 2.27 5.35 -0.92
N ASP A 65 1.14 4.72 -0.60
CA ASP A 65 0.55 3.80 -1.56
C ASP A 65 0.13 4.55 -2.83
N GLN A 66 0.42 3.94 -3.98
CA GLN A 66 0.25 4.50 -5.31
C GLN A 66 1.01 5.82 -5.58
N ALA A 67 2.06 6.11 -4.81
CA ALA A 67 2.90 7.27 -5.06
C ALA A 67 3.61 7.17 -6.43
N LEU A 68 3.82 8.32 -7.07
CA LEU A 68 4.71 8.47 -8.22
C LEU A 68 5.88 9.35 -7.83
N LEU A 69 7.08 8.78 -7.91
CA LEU A 69 8.31 9.42 -7.48
C LEU A 69 9.20 9.75 -8.69
N PRO A 70 9.88 10.91 -8.70
CA PRO A 70 10.85 11.24 -9.74
C PRO A 70 12.09 10.35 -9.62
N ILE A 71 12.59 9.84 -10.75
CA ILE A 71 13.82 9.04 -10.82
C ILE A 71 15.08 9.82 -10.40
N ALA A 72 15.01 11.16 -10.45
CA ALA A 72 16.13 12.04 -10.10
C ALA A 72 16.47 11.99 -8.60
N GLU A 73 15.54 11.52 -7.76
CA GLU A 73 15.70 11.47 -6.32
C GLU A 73 15.73 10.01 -5.82
N PRO A 74 16.52 9.71 -4.79
CA PRO A 74 16.51 8.39 -4.19
C PRO A 74 15.17 8.10 -3.51
N VAL A 75 14.71 6.86 -3.60
CA VAL A 75 13.47 6.41 -2.94
C VAL A 75 13.76 6.20 -1.46
N VAL A 76 13.02 6.92 -0.62
CA VAL A 76 13.07 6.79 0.84
C VAL A 76 11.95 5.89 1.33
N PHE A 77 12.33 4.71 1.81
CA PHE A 77 11.46 3.79 2.53
C PHE A 77 11.47 4.14 4.02
N ALA A 78 10.30 4.34 4.60
CA ALA A 78 10.14 4.63 6.03
C ALA A 78 8.87 3.98 6.58
N TRP A 79 8.93 3.51 7.82
CA TRP A 79 7.83 2.87 8.51
C TRP A 79 7.87 3.16 10.01
N SER A 80 6.74 2.98 10.70
CA SER A 80 6.69 3.14 12.16
C SER A 80 7.41 2.01 12.89
N GLY A 81 8.04 2.36 14.00
CA GLY A 81 8.60 1.37 14.92
C GLY A 81 7.50 0.57 15.63
N VAL A 82 7.71 -0.73 15.77
CA VAL A 82 6.91 -1.65 16.57
C VAL A 82 7.59 -1.85 17.92
N ALA A 83 6.83 -1.74 19.01
CA ALA A 83 7.36 -2.00 20.35
C ALA A 83 7.87 -3.45 20.44
N GLY A 84 9.12 -3.62 20.92
CA GLY A 84 9.76 -4.93 21.02
C GLY A 84 10.43 -5.43 19.74
N ALA A 85 10.29 -4.74 18.59
CA ALA A 85 11.02 -5.11 17.38
C ALA A 85 12.49 -4.72 17.50
N LEU A 86 13.37 -5.71 17.32
CA LEU A 86 14.81 -5.47 17.32
C LEU A 86 15.26 -4.92 15.98
N ARG A 87 14.71 -5.48 14.90
CA ARG A 87 15.14 -5.25 13.51
C ARG A 87 13.98 -5.41 12.54
N TYR A 88 14.22 -4.97 11.30
CA TYR A 88 13.26 -5.06 10.21
C TYR A 88 13.88 -5.68 8.96
N HIS A 89 13.03 -6.34 8.20
CA HIS A 89 13.30 -6.90 6.88
C HIS A 89 12.47 -6.14 5.85
N LEU A 90 13.15 -5.44 4.94
CA LEU A 90 12.54 -4.77 3.79
C LEU A 90 12.63 -5.69 2.58
N VAL A 91 11.49 -5.88 1.91
CA VAL A 91 11.41 -6.53 0.60
C VAL A 91 10.77 -5.58 -0.39
N VAL A 92 11.45 -5.35 -1.52
CA VAL A 92 10.93 -4.60 -2.68
C VAL A 92 11.03 -5.49 -3.91
N ALA A 93 9.96 -5.54 -4.71
CA ALA A 93 9.83 -6.37 -5.90
C ALA A 93 9.21 -5.59 -7.05
N THR A 94 9.38 -6.09 -8.28
CA THR A 94 8.73 -5.54 -9.48
C THR A 94 7.34 -6.13 -9.73
N ASP A 95 6.95 -7.14 -8.96
CA ASP A 95 5.64 -7.79 -9.01
C ASP A 95 4.97 -7.86 -7.62
N GLY A 96 3.64 -7.92 -7.60
CA GLY A 96 2.86 -7.98 -6.36
C GLY A 96 2.93 -9.31 -5.62
N GLY A 97 3.46 -10.36 -6.25
CA GLY A 97 3.72 -11.67 -5.64
C GLY A 97 5.06 -11.74 -4.91
N PHE A 98 5.91 -10.72 -5.05
CA PHE A 98 7.29 -10.71 -4.55
C PHE A 98 8.13 -11.88 -5.09
N ILE A 99 7.94 -12.22 -6.37
CA ILE A 99 8.71 -13.25 -7.07
C ILE A 99 10.03 -12.65 -7.58
N ASP A 100 9.96 -11.49 -8.21
CA ASP A 100 11.10 -10.75 -8.78
C ASP A 100 11.54 -9.66 -7.81
N THR A 101 12.31 -10.04 -6.80
CA THR A 101 12.81 -9.13 -5.76
C THR A 101 14.01 -8.32 -6.24
N VAL A 102 13.96 -7.00 -6.03
CA VAL A 102 15.05 -6.07 -6.34
C VAL A 102 15.78 -5.59 -5.08
N ILE A 103 15.12 -5.63 -3.92
CA ILE A 103 15.71 -5.36 -2.61
C ILE A 103 15.21 -6.44 -1.63
N ASP A 104 16.12 -7.09 -0.93
CA ASP A 104 15.87 -8.02 0.17
C ASP A 104 16.93 -7.76 1.24
N THR A 105 16.61 -6.85 2.17
CA THR A 105 17.59 -6.34 3.15
C THR A 105 17.05 -6.50 4.57
N ARG A 106 17.84 -7.16 5.43
CA ARG A 106 17.54 -7.42 6.84
C ARG A 106 18.32 -6.50 7.78
N GLU A 107 18.10 -6.64 9.07
CA GLU A 107 18.83 -5.91 10.12
C GLU A 107 18.64 -4.39 10.08
N LEU A 108 17.53 -3.92 9.47
CA LEU A 108 17.23 -2.50 9.33
C LEU A 108 16.66 -1.90 10.62
N THR A 109 16.76 -0.58 10.72
CA THR A 109 15.99 0.24 11.67
C THR A 109 14.64 0.57 11.04
N THR A 110 14.18 1.82 11.06
CA THR A 110 12.85 2.22 10.55
C THR A 110 12.89 2.94 9.21
N SER A 111 14.04 2.93 8.53
CA SER A 111 14.17 3.54 7.20
C SER A 111 15.25 2.85 6.36
N TYR A 112 15.11 3.01 5.04
CA TYR A 112 16.08 2.57 4.05
C TYR A 112 15.98 3.48 2.82
N THR A 113 17.10 3.72 2.14
CA THR A 113 17.13 4.58 0.95
C THR A 113 17.81 3.85 -0.19
N SER A 114 17.21 3.90 -1.38
CA SER A 114 17.77 3.27 -2.58
C SER A 114 17.45 4.07 -3.83
N ASN A 115 18.38 4.08 -4.78
CA ASN A 115 18.07 4.48 -6.15
C ASN A 115 17.37 3.31 -6.84
N LEU A 116 16.28 3.59 -7.53
CA LEU A 116 15.53 2.61 -8.31
C LEU A 116 15.34 3.13 -9.73
N PRO A 117 15.50 2.30 -10.76
CA PRO A 117 15.20 2.70 -12.13
C PRO A 117 13.70 2.96 -12.32
N GLU A 118 13.35 3.60 -13.44
CA GLU A 118 11.95 3.77 -13.84
C GLU A 118 11.22 2.42 -13.84
N GLY A 119 10.04 2.37 -13.23
CA GLY A 119 9.30 1.14 -13.10
C GLY A 119 8.21 1.19 -12.03
N THR A 120 7.51 0.08 -11.91
CA THR A 120 6.54 -0.17 -10.84
C THR A 120 7.14 -1.08 -9.80
N TYR A 121 6.94 -0.73 -8.53
CA TYR A 121 7.47 -1.48 -7.41
C TYR A 121 6.40 -1.77 -6.37
N TYR A 122 6.56 -2.92 -5.72
CA TYR A 122 5.78 -3.37 -4.58
C TYR A 122 6.73 -3.53 -3.42
N TRP A 123 6.33 -3.09 -2.23
CA TRP A 123 7.18 -3.18 -1.06
C TRP A 123 6.39 -3.55 0.19
N ARG A 124 7.08 -4.26 1.08
CA ARG A 124 6.59 -4.63 2.40
C ARG A 124 7.73 -4.64 3.39
N VAL A 125 7.36 -4.50 4.66
CA VAL A 125 8.29 -4.61 5.78
C VAL A 125 7.77 -5.68 6.73
N VAL A 126 8.70 -6.50 7.22
CA VAL A 126 8.47 -7.49 8.27
C VAL A 126 9.29 -7.08 9.49
N SER A 127 8.66 -6.99 10.65
CA SER A 127 9.36 -6.77 11.92
C SER A 127 9.82 -8.10 12.52
N ASP A 128 11.04 -8.13 13.03
CA ASP A 128 11.56 -9.25 13.81
C ASP A 128 11.26 -9.03 15.30
N LEU A 129 10.22 -9.71 15.81
CA LEU A 129 9.90 -9.75 17.25
C LEU A 129 10.31 -11.11 17.81
N THR A 130 10.71 -11.13 19.08
CA THR A 130 11.21 -12.34 19.76
C THR A 130 10.24 -13.53 19.72
N ASP A 131 8.94 -13.27 19.59
CA ASP A 131 7.88 -14.30 19.67
C ASP A 131 6.85 -14.23 18.52
N SER A 132 7.03 -13.34 17.53
CA SER A 132 6.16 -13.25 16.33
C SER A 132 6.74 -12.36 15.23
N SER A 133 6.26 -12.50 14.00
CA SER A 133 6.55 -11.57 12.91
C SER A 133 5.28 -10.84 12.49
N ALA A 134 5.27 -9.51 12.54
CA ALA A 134 4.20 -8.70 11.97
C ALA A 134 4.60 -8.24 10.56
N VAL A 135 3.74 -8.53 9.58
CA VAL A 135 3.87 -8.05 8.19
C VAL A 135 2.85 -6.94 7.98
N ASN A 136 3.24 -5.86 7.31
CA ASN A 136 2.30 -4.80 6.93
C ASN A 136 1.54 -5.13 5.63
N GLN A 137 0.48 -4.34 5.37
CA GLN A 137 -0.09 -4.18 4.03
C GLN A 137 1.03 -3.88 3.03
N THR A 138 0.99 -4.59 1.90
CA THR A 138 1.85 -4.32 0.75
C THR A 138 1.45 -3.00 0.14
N ARG A 139 2.43 -2.14 -0.13
CA ARG A 139 2.23 -0.91 -0.89
C ARG A 139 2.86 -1.03 -2.24
N ARG A 140 2.31 -0.29 -3.21
CA ARG A 140 2.93 -0.12 -4.53
C ARG A 140 3.22 1.34 -4.82
N PHE A 141 4.21 1.60 -5.66
CA PHE A 141 4.55 2.94 -6.12
C PHE A 141 5.21 2.85 -7.49
N GLY A 142 5.22 3.96 -8.23
CA GLY A 142 5.93 4.12 -9.48
C GLY A 142 7.15 5.01 -9.30
N VAL A 143 8.23 4.69 -10.00
CA VAL A 143 9.34 5.61 -10.27
C VAL A 143 9.23 6.00 -11.73
N VAL A 144 9.21 7.30 -12.01
CA VAL A 144 9.06 7.84 -13.36
C VAL A 144 10.16 8.84 -13.66
N SER A 145 10.57 8.89 -14.93
CA SER A 145 11.45 9.94 -15.44
C SER A 145 10.65 11.21 -15.75
N ASP A 146 10.54 11.57 -17.03
CA ASP A 146 9.77 12.72 -17.49
C ASP A 146 8.42 12.33 -18.11
N ALA A 147 8.13 11.03 -18.22
CA ALA A 147 6.96 10.54 -18.92
C ALA A 147 5.97 9.82 -17.99
N ILE A 148 4.69 10.18 -18.12
CA ILE A 148 3.55 9.39 -17.64
C ILE A 148 2.88 8.72 -18.84
N TYR A 149 2.53 7.44 -18.69
CA TYR A 149 2.06 6.58 -19.78
C TYR A 149 0.55 6.36 -19.70
N VAL A 150 -0.11 6.42 -20.86
CA VAL A 150 -1.55 6.21 -21.01
C VAL A 150 -1.79 5.13 -22.05
N TYR A 151 -2.49 4.08 -21.64
CA TYR A 151 -2.98 3.02 -22.52
C TYR A 151 -4.22 2.36 -21.93
N CYS A 152 -5.21 2.13 -22.78
CA CYS A 152 -6.41 1.41 -22.42
C CYS A 152 -6.88 0.53 -23.58
N ALA A 153 -6.83 -0.79 -23.39
CA ALA A 153 -7.36 -1.77 -24.33
C ALA A 153 -8.89 -1.96 -24.20
N ASP A 154 -9.45 -1.71 -23.02
CA ASP A 154 -10.86 -1.92 -22.71
C ASP A 154 -11.76 -0.99 -23.52
N GLN A 155 -13.03 -1.39 -23.69
CA GLN A 155 -14.05 -0.54 -24.31
C GLN A 155 -14.35 0.70 -23.44
N ASP A 156 -14.35 0.53 -22.11
CA ASP A 156 -14.58 1.59 -21.13
C ASP A 156 -13.30 1.93 -20.32
N CYS A 157 -12.66 3.01 -20.72
CA CYS A 157 -11.46 3.53 -20.08
C CYS A 157 -11.73 4.45 -18.89
N ARG A 158 -13.00 4.81 -18.63
CA ARG A 158 -13.38 5.74 -17.55
C ARG A 158 -13.63 5.05 -16.20
N SER A 159 -13.55 3.72 -16.17
CA SER A 159 -13.62 2.93 -14.95
C SER A 159 -12.52 3.31 -13.94
N ALA A 160 -12.71 2.94 -12.67
CA ALA A 160 -11.73 3.21 -11.62
C ALA A 160 -10.33 2.75 -12.05
N ASP A 161 -9.40 3.70 -12.06
CA ASP A 161 -8.04 3.50 -12.55
C ASP A 161 -7.07 3.46 -11.37
N ASP A 162 -6.72 2.22 -11.04
CA ASP A 162 -5.81 1.84 -9.97
C ASP A 162 -4.36 1.74 -10.47
N ASN A 163 -4.09 2.06 -11.75
CA ASN A 163 -2.75 2.01 -12.32
C ASN A 163 -1.87 3.17 -11.83
N LEU A 164 -0.59 3.12 -12.16
CA LEU A 164 0.41 4.07 -11.67
C LEU A 164 0.93 5.00 -12.76
N GLY A 165 0.51 4.86 -14.01
CA GLY A 165 1.02 5.67 -15.11
C GLY A 165 2.46 5.38 -15.50
N THR A 166 3.02 4.22 -15.11
CA THR A 166 4.30 3.71 -15.62
C THR A 166 4.05 2.95 -16.93
N ALA A 167 5.10 2.65 -17.71
CA ALA A 167 4.93 1.85 -18.93
C ALA A 167 4.33 0.45 -18.64
N ALA A 168 4.63 -0.14 -17.48
CA ALA A 168 4.12 -1.44 -17.07
C ALA A 168 2.67 -1.39 -16.56
N LEU A 169 2.28 -0.29 -15.91
CA LEU A 169 0.92 -0.04 -15.43
C LEU A 169 0.47 1.37 -15.88
N PRO A 170 0.18 1.56 -17.17
CA PRO A 170 -0.19 2.86 -17.72
C PRO A 170 -1.58 3.26 -17.23
N PHE A 171 -1.82 4.57 -17.05
CA PHE A 171 -3.17 5.05 -16.75
C PHE A 171 -4.11 4.77 -17.93
N LYS A 172 -5.38 4.53 -17.63
CA LYS A 172 -6.43 4.33 -18.63
C LYS A 172 -6.91 5.65 -19.24
N THR A 173 -6.75 6.76 -18.52
CA THR A 173 -7.21 8.09 -18.95
C THR A 173 -6.08 9.12 -19.00
N ILE A 174 -6.18 10.03 -19.96
CA ILE A 174 -5.25 11.14 -20.17
C ILE A 174 -5.38 12.15 -19.02
N SER A 175 -6.59 12.41 -18.54
CA SER A 175 -6.82 13.36 -17.44
C SER A 175 -6.16 12.92 -16.14
N ARG A 176 -6.18 11.61 -15.84
CA ARG A 176 -5.49 11.03 -14.69
C ARG A 176 -3.98 11.17 -14.83
N ALA A 177 -3.44 10.91 -16.02
CA ALA A 177 -2.02 11.07 -16.31
C ALA A 177 -1.55 12.52 -16.16
N ILE A 178 -2.30 13.50 -16.66
CA ILE A 178 -1.98 14.92 -16.48
C ILE A 178 -1.99 15.28 -14.99
N SER A 179 -3.00 14.84 -14.25
CA SER A 179 -3.10 15.10 -12.81
C SER A 179 -1.93 14.49 -12.02
N ALA A 180 -1.47 13.30 -12.42
CA ALA A 180 -0.35 12.60 -11.81
C ALA A 180 1.02 13.21 -12.18
N ALA A 181 1.15 13.73 -13.40
CA ALA A 181 2.37 14.37 -13.88
C ALA A 181 2.71 15.63 -13.06
N LEU A 182 1.68 16.39 -12.64
CA LEU A 182 1.83 17.54 -11.74
C LEU A 182 2.47 17.20 -10.38
N GLY A 183 2.22 16.00 -9.86
CA GLY A 183 2.75 15.56 -8.57
C GLY A 183 4.13 14.89 -8.65
N SER A 184 4.50 14.37 -9.82
CA SER A 184 5.73 13.59 -10.03
C SER A 184 6.87 14.39 -10.63
N GLY A 185 6.59 15.57 -11.20
CA GLY A 185 7.57 16.39 -11.91
C GLY A 185 7.76 16.00 -13.38
N ALA A 186 7.02 14.99 -13.86
CA ALA A 186 6.98 14.64 -15.27
C ALA A 186 6.30 15.76 -16.08
N THR A 187 6.83 16.08 -17.25
CA THR A 187 6.27 17.09 -18.16
C THR A 187 5.69 16.48 -19.43
N THR A 188 5.92 15.20 -19.67
CA THR A 188 5.46 14.50 -20.85
C THR A 188 4.37 13.48 -20.51
N VAL A 189 3.27 13.49 -21.26
CA VAL A 189 2.26 12.41 -21.24
C VAL A 189 2.33 11.65 -22.55
N ARG A 190 2.66 10.35 -22.50
CA ARG A 190 2.76 9.46 -23.66
C ARG A 190 1.49 8.63 -23.79
N VAL A 191 0.81 8.73 -24.92
CA VAL A 191 -0.48 8.09 -25.19
C VAL A 191 -0.32 7.04 -26.27
N ALA A 192 -0.55 5.78 -25.91
CA ALA A 192 -0.55 4.67 -26.84
C ALA A 192 -1.89 4.54 -27.58
N LYS A 193 -1.79 4.08 -28.83
CA LYS A 193 -2.93 3.81 -29.70
C LYS A 193 -3.80 2.70 -29.12
N ARG A 194 -5.12 2.93 -29.04
CA ARG A 194 -6.10 1.91 -28.63
C ARG A 194 -6.36 0.91 -29.76
N PRO A 195 -6.84 -0.31 -29.44
CA PRO A 195 -7.26 -1.28 -30.45
C PRO A 195 -8.27 -0.67 -31.44
N ASN A 196 -8.17 -1.05 -32.72
CA ASN A 196 -9.06 -0.61 -33.80
C ASN A 196 -9.20 0.92 -33.96
N ASP A 197 -8.16 1.69 -33.62
CA ASP A 197 -8.18 3.15 -33.74
C ASP A 197 -9.28 3.83 -32.91
N MET A 198 -9.71 3.21 -31.81
CA MET A 198 -10.67 3.85 -30.90
C MET A 198 -10.09 5.13 -30.27
N PRO A 199 -10.88 6.22 -30.16
CA PRO A 199 -10.42 7.47 -29.54
C PRO A 199 -10.39 7.39 -28.01
N TYR A 200 -9.54 8.18 -27.38
CA TYR A 200 -9.74 8.54 -25.97
C TYR A 200 -10.82 9.63 -25.94
N ASP A 201 -12.02 9.24 -25.50
CA ASP A 201 -13.15 10.15 -25.36
C ASP A 201 -13.22 10.64 -23.90
N GLU A 202 -12.56 11.77 -23.63
CA GLU A 202 -12.59 12.44 -22.33
C GLU A 202 -12.25 13.93 -22.51
N PRO A 203 -12.75 14.82 -21.62
CA PRO A 203 -12.32 16.21 -21.63
C PRO A 203 -10.88 16.31 -21.09
N ILE A 204 -9.99 16.95 -21.85
CA ILE A 204 -8.59 17.11 -21.46
C ILE A 204 -8.35 18.56 -21.09
N TYR A 205 -7.88 18.78 -19.86
CA TYR A 205 -7.41 20.07 -19.39
C TYR A 205 -5.92 19.98 -19.19
N VAL A 206 -5.14 20.68 -20.01
CA VAL A 206 -3.70 20.65 -19.88
C VAL A 206 -3.17 21.99 -19.41
N GLN A 207 -2.22 21.93 -18.48
CA GLN A 207 -1.54 23.11 -17.98
C GLN A 207 -0.35 23.48 -18.90
N PRO A 208 0.06 24.76 -18.95
CA PRO A 208 1.27 25.14 -19.66
C PRO A 208 2.49 24.39 -19.11
N GLY A 209 3.43 24.05 -19.97
CA GLY A 209 4.64 23.30 -19.59
C GLY A 209 4.52 21.78 -19.72
N PHE A 210 3.38 21.27 -20.21
CA PHE A 210 3.22 19.85 -20.54
C PHE A 210 3.28 19.59 -22.04
N THR A 211 3.82 18.44 -22.41
CA THR A 211 3.79 17.90 -23.76
C THR A 211 2.90 16.68 -23.79
N LEU A 212 1.82 16.73 -24.58
CA LEU A 212 1.01 15.54 -24.85
C LEU A 212 1.54 14.89 -26.12
N SER A 213 2.00 13.64 -26.01
CA SER A 213 2.60 12.90 -27.12
C SER A 213 1.82 11.62 -27.40
N GLY A 214 1.23 11.50 -28.59
CA GLY A 214 0.43 10.36 -29.03
C GLY A 214 1.19 9.41 -29.97
N GLY A 215 0.47 8.43 -30.54
CA GLY A 215 0.96 7.56 -31.60
C GLY A 215 1.93 6.46 -31.16
N TYR A 216 2.02 6.19 -29.85
CA TYR A 216 2.83 5.10 -29.33
C TYR A 216 2.15 3.74 -29.58
N THR A 217 2.95 2.69 -29.76
CA THR A 217 2.48 1.30 -29.60
C THR A 217 2.11 1.01 -28.14
N SER A 218 1.32 -0.03 -27.90
CA SER A 218 0.83 -0.38 -26.55
C SER A 218 1.93 -0.76 -25.56
N ASP A 219 3.09 -1.16 -26.06
CA ASP A 219 4.32 -1.42 -25.28
C ASP A 219 5.21 -0.18 -25.14
N PHE A 220 4.81 0.94 -25.75
CA PHE A 220 5.56 2.20 -25.81
C PHE A 220 6.97 2.10 -26.42
N ALA A 221 7.29 0.99 -27.10
CA ALA A 221 8.59 0.77 -27.71
C ALA A 221 8.79 1.55 -29.02
N SER A 222 7.70 1.90 -29.70
CA SER A 222 7.74 2.64 -30.96
C SER A 222 6.65 3.69 -31.05
N GLN A 223 6.87 4.67 -31.92
CA GLN A 223 5.97 5.80 -32.13
C GLN A 223 5.86 6.10 -33.63
N SER A 224 4.65 6.39 -34.12
CA SER A 224 4.39 6.69 -35.54
C SER A 224 3.54 7.95 -35.72
N GLY A 225 3.89 8.80 -36.70
CA GLY A 225 3.13 10.00 -37.12
C GLY A 225 3.69 11.34 -36.62
N ARG A 226 2.96 12.46 -36.82
CA ARG A 226 3.17 13.69 -36.03
C ARG A 226 2.51 13.47 -34.67
N THR A 227 3.32 13.46 -33.63
CA THR A 227 2.99 12.71 -32.42
C THR A 227 3.13 13.50 -31.14
N SER A 228 3.31 14.81 -31.21
CA SER A 228 3.41 15.65 -30.01
C SER A 228 2.78 17.00 -30.25
N VAL A 229 2.02 17.45 -29.27
CA VAL A 229 1.47 18.80 -29.20
C VAL A 229 2.11 19.49 -28.01
N ALA A 230 2.94 20.49 -28.30
CA ALA A 230 3.45 21.40 -27.27
C ALA A 230 2.35 22.40 -26.94
N LEU A 231 1.89 22.39 -25.68
CA LEU A 231 0.64 23.06 -25.33
C LEU A 231 0.80 24.54 -24.98
N ALA A 232 2.02 25.07 -25.08
CA ALA A 232 2.25 26.51 -25.19
C ALA A 232 1.51 27.14 -26.39
N ASP A 233 1.08 26.34 -27.36
CA ASP A 233 0.39 26.76 -28.58
C ASP A 233 -1.14 26.59 -28.54
N ILE A 234 -1.76 26.15 -27.42
CA ILE A 234 -3.20 25.84 -27.34
C ILE A 234 -3.88 26.56 -26.16
N ALA A 235 -5.04 27.18 -26.43
CA ALA A 235 -5.84 27.91 -25.44
C ALA A 235 -6.43 26.99 -24.35
N LEU A 236 -6.28 27.41 -23.09
CA LEU A 236 -6.53 26.73 -21.81
C LEU A 236 -7.94 26.15 -21.53
N SER A 237 -8.88 26.13 -22.49
CA SER A 237 -10.28 25.78 -22.20
C SER A 237 -11.02 24.92 -23.23
N ALA A 238 -10.35 24.34 -24.23
CA ALA A 238 -11.02 23.50 -25.22
C ALA A 238 -11.10 22.02 -24.79
N ALA A 239 -12.31 21.47 -24.72
CA ALA A 239 -12.51 20.02 -24.63
C ALA A 239 -12.04 19.36 -25.94
N PHE A 240 -11.11 18.42 -25.85
CA PHE A 240 -10.45 17.81 -27.01
C PHE A 240 -10.65 16.29 -27.02
N ILE A 241 -11.22 15.75 -28.09
CA ILE A 241 -11.40 14.30 -28.26
C ILE A 241 -10.16 13.72 -28.93
N VAL A 242 -9.27 13.06 -28.20
CA VAL A 242 -8.02 12.54 -28.80
C VAL A 242 -8.33 11.31 -29.67
N ARG A 243 -8.45 11.50 -30.98
CA ARG A 243 -8.53 10.43 -31.99
C ARG A 243 -7.14 9.90 -32.36
N PRO A 244 -6.95 8.62 -32.70
CA PRO A 244 -5.65 8.14 -33.17
C PRO A 244 -5.20 8.76 -34.51
N SER A 245 -6.10 9.41 -35.25
CA SER A 245 -5.87 10.00 -36.57
C SER A 245 -5.49 11.49 -36.58
N TRP A 246 -4.81 12.04 -35.57
CA TRP A 246 -4.35 13.46 -35.54
C TRP A 246 -3.24 13.81 -36.56
N VAL A 247 -3.34 13.30 -37.79
CA VAL A 247 -2.41 13.58 -38.89
C VAL A 247 -2.88 14.68 -39.84
N GLU A 248 -4.14 15.12 -39.84
CA GLU A 248 -4.58 16.02 -40.93
C GLU A 248 -5.08 17.43 -40.60
N HIS A 249 -5.23 17.84 -39.33
CA HIS A 249 -5.55 19.25 -39.05
C HIS A 249 -4.76 19.81 -37.86
N PHE A 250 -3.62 20.41 -38.23
CA PHE A 250 -3.26 21.76 -37.79
C PHE A 250 -3.52 22.71 -38.95
#